data_AF-A0A1H4J241-F1
#
_entry.id   AF-A0A1H4J241-F1
#
_cell.length_a   1.000
_cell.length_b   1.000
_cell.length_c   1.000
_cell.angle_alpha   90.00
_cell.angle_beta   90.00
_cell.angle_gamma   90.00
#
_symmetry.space_group_name_H-M   'P 1'
#
loop_
_entity.id
_entity.type
_entity.pdbx_description
1 polymer ?
#
loop_
_entity_poly.entity_id
_entity_poly.type
_entity_poly.pdbx_seq_one_letter_code
_entity_poly.pdbx_strand_id
1 'polypeptide(L)'
;MVTIYIVAGIQTNENMFKPLIDTLRGRYGTEKGSVMIRILHPYGEESHNKVKQLYQLGRDIQLYPEQASQSSGGQRVRQMVKTLGAKDKLLFIGYGSGGPAAYHAAELLEKQDGCDVRFVVQVGSPKVPIGLQFRSRVGFLTRKGHGSELEPSPWYGGWSHAKYRFTSHRYPGLLFNSREQGRRFYAPQHISAIDISGPELNYFSPSEGKGTVSNLAKTMNVIWNWFQTADK
;
A
#
# COMPACT_ATOMS: atom_id res chain seq x y z
N MET A 1 -11.96 19.16 2.52
CA MET A 1 -10.89 18.66 3.41
C MET A 1 -10.62 17.21 3.06
N VAL A 2 -9.36 16.84 2.88
CA VAL A 2 -8.94 15.45 2.59
C VAL A 2 -8.18 14.92 3.81
N THR A 3 -8.40 13.66 4.16
CA THR A 3 -7.64 12.98 5.22
C THR A 3 -6.73 11.92 4.62
N ILE A 4 -5.43 12.05 4.87
CA ILE A 4 -4.41 11.09 4.45
C ILE A 4 -3.98 10.27 5.66
N TYR A 5 -4.12 8.96 5.55
CA TYR A 5 -3.59 8.00 6.51
C TYR A 5 -2.32 7.37 5.96
N ILE A 6 -1.20 7.66 6.61
CA ILE A 6 0.06 6.95 6.39
C ILE A 6 0.04 5.70 7.26
N VAL A 7 0.04 4.52 6.64
CA VAL A 7 -0.04 3.24 7.33
C VAL A 7 1.36 2.64 7.38
N ALA A 8 1.95 2.66 8.57
CA ALA A 8 3.32 2.24 8.79
C ALA A 8 3.49 0.72 8.71
N GLY A 9 4.69 0.30 8.31
CA GLY A 9 5.11 -1.08 8.36
C GLY A 9 5.60 -1.49 9.75
N ILE A 10 5.89 -2.78 9.92
CA ILE A 10 6.55 -3.32 11.11
C ILE A 10 7.90 -2.62 11.28
N GLN A 11 8.21 -2.18 12.51
CA GLN A 11 9.49 -1.54 12.87
C GLN A 11 9.83 -0.31 12.00
N THR A 12 8.82 0.42 11.56
CA THR A 12 9.05 1.66 10.83
C THR A 12 9.16 2.83 11.81
N ASN A 13 10.28 3.56 11.76
CA ASN A 13 10.47 4.78 12.53
C ASN A 13 9.57 5.90 11.99
N GLU A 14 8.75 6.52 12.84
CA GLU A 14 7.84 7.61 12.43
C GLU A 14 8.56 8.81 11.78
N ASN A 15 9.79 9.10 12.23
CA ASN A 15 10.58 10.21 11.69
C ASN A 15 10.89 10.04 10.20
N MET A 16 10.90 8.81 9.71
CA MET A 16 11.06 8.52 8.27
C MET A 16 9.93 9.13 7.43
N PHE A 17 8.72 9.27 7.99
CA PHE A 17 7.58 9.86 7.27
C PHE A 17 7.54 11.38 7.34
N LYS A 18 8.32 12.02 8.23
CA LYS A 18 8.29 13.47 8.41
C LYS A 18 8.51 14.24 7.10
N PRO A 19 9.54 13.93 6.26
CA PRO A 19 9.73 14.62 4.99
C PRO A 19 8.56 14.47 4.02
N LEU A 20 7.94 13.27 3.98
CA LEU A 20 6.74 13.02 3.18
C LEU A 20 5.55 13.87 3.67
N ILE A 21 5.30 13.90 4.98
CA ILE A 21 4.20 14.66 5.60
C ILE A 21 4.36 16.15 5.31
N ASP A 22 5.56 16.70 5.52
CA ASP A 22 5.85 18.11 5.32
C ASP A 22 5.65 18.48 3.83
N THR A 23 6.10 17.61 2.91
CA THR A 23 5.91 17.81 1.46
C THR A 23 4.44 17.72 1.04
N LEU A 24 3.68 16.75 1.57
CA LEU A 24 2.24 16.61 1.29
C LEU A 24 1.45 17.83 1.78
N ARG A 25 1.72 18.29 3.01
CA ARG A 25 1.09 19.50 3.56
C ARG A 25 1.39 20.72 2.70
N GLY A 26 2.65 20.88 2.27
CA GLY A 26 3.05 21.95 1.37
C GLY A 26 2.27 21.94 0.05
N ARG A 27 2.22 20.79 -0.64
CA ARG A 27 1.52 20.69 -1.94
C ARG A 27 0.01 20.88 -1.81
N TYR A 28 -0.63 20.26 -0.81
CA TYR A 28 -2.08 20.45 -0.59
C TYR A 28 -2.41 21.89 -0.21
N GLY A 29 -1.60 22.53 0.66
CA GLY A 29 -1.79 23.92 1.05
C GLY A 29 -1.78 24.89 -0.14
N THR A 30 -0.93 24.62 -1.14
CA THR A 30 -0.84 25.43 -2.36
C THR A 30 -1.93 25.10 -3.39
N GLU A 31 -2.29 23.83 -3.58
CA GLU A 31 -3.10 23.39 -4.73
C GLU A 31 -4.56 23.02 -4.41
N LYS A 32 -4.86 22.51 -3.21
CA LYS A 32 -6.12 21.79 -2.92
C LYS A 32 -6.78 22.11 -1.56
N GLY A 33 -6.20 23.03 -0.78
CA GLY A 33 -6.73 23.46 0.50
C GLY A 33 -6.25 22.60 1.69
N SER A 34 -7.09 22.46 2.72
CA SER A 34 -6.68 21.81 3.97
C SER A 34 -6.60 20.28 3.87
N VAL A 35 -5.47 19.73 4.31
CA VAL A 35 -5.21 18.30 4.43
C VAL A 35 -4.94 17.93 5.89
N MET A 36 -5.57 16.85 6.35
CA MET A 36 -5.26 16.24 7.63
C MET A 36 -4.43 14.99 7.38
N ILE A 37 -3.26 14.88 8.02
CA ILE A 37 -2.38 13.71 7.87
C ILE A 37 -2.21 13.03 9.24
N ARG A 38 -2.32 11.70 9.27
CA ARG A 38 -2.16 10.85 10.46
C ARG A 38 -1.33 9.62 10.13
N ILE A 39 -0.49 9.18 11.06
CA ILE A 39 0.27 7.93 10.96
C ILE A 39 -0.48 6.86 11.76
N LEU A 40 -0.60 5.65 11.20
CA LEU A 40 -1.27 4.50 11.81
C LEU A 40 -0.32 3.30 11.87
N HIS A 41 -0.35 2.56 12.98
CA HIS A 41 0.52 1.40 13.23
C HIS A 41 -0.28 0.10 13.36
N PRO A 42 -0.70 -0.52 12.24
CA PRO A 42 -1.67 -1.62 12.27
C PRO A 42 -1.14 -2.92 12.86
N TYR A 43 0.18 -3.09 12.95
CA TYR A 43 0.78 -4.27 13.58
C TYR A 43 1.31 -3.97 14.98
N GLY A 44 1.11 -2.75 15.49
CA GLY A 44 1.66 -2.28 16.77
C GLY A 44 3.01 -1.58 16.61
N GLU A 45 3.40 -0.86 17.65
CA GLU A 45 4.67 -0.15 17.75
C GLU A 45 5.85 -1.10 17.97
N GLU A 46 7.09 -0.60 17.87
CA GLU A 46 8.34 -1.39 17.99
C GLU A 46 8.44 -2.29 19.23
N SER A 47 7.71 -1.95 20.30
CA SER A 47 7.68 -2.68 21.58
C SER A 47 6.93 -4.02 21.56
N HIS A 48 6.26 -4.38 20.46
CA HIS A 48 5.42 -5.58 20.38
C HIS A 48 6.18 -6.83 19.86
N ASN A 49 5.62 -8.02 20.14
CA ASN A 49 6.20 -9.29 19.71
C ASN A 49 6.28 -9.40 18.17
N LYS A 50 7.51 -9.28 17.64
CA LYS A 50 7.84 -9.30 16.21
C LYS A 50 7.31 -10.55 15.49
N VAL A 51 7.34 -11.71 16.14
CA VAL A 51 6.85 -12.98 15.56
C VAL A 51 5.35 -12.90 15.30
N LYS A 52 4.58 -12.36 16.26
CA LYS A 52 3.13 -12.18 16.10
C LYS A 52 2.81 -11.20 14.98
N GLN A 53 3.57 -10.11 14.86
CA GLN A 53 3.40 -9.12 13.79
C GLN A 53 3.65 -9.73 12.41
N LEU A 54 4.75 -10.48 12.25
CA LEU A 54 5.07 -11.18 11.01
C LEU A 54 4.04 -12.25 10.67
N TYR A 55 3.55 -13.00 11.65
CA TYR A 55 2.48 -13.99 11.42
C TYR A 55 1.19 -13.32 10.93
N GLN A 56 0.78 -12.20 11.55
CA GLN A 56 -0.38 -11.43 11.12
C GLN A 56 -0.21 -10.87 9.70
N LEU A 57 0.95 -10.32 9.39
CA LEU A 57 1.28 -9.87 8.05
C LEU A 57 1.24 -11.01 7.03
N GLY A 58 1.82 -12.17 7.36
CA GLY A 58 1.84 -13.33 6.49
C GLY A 58 0.43 -13.79 6.12
N ARG A 59 -0.50 -13.76 7.09
CA ARG A 59 -1.93 -14.01 6.83
C ARG A 59 -2.53 -12.93 5.94
N ASP A 60 -2.32 -11.66 6.24
CA ASP A 60 -2.87 -10.54 5.46
C ASP A 60 -2.43 -10.54 4.00
N ILE A 61 -1.19 -10.95 3.72
CA ILE A 61 -0.65 -11.03 2.35
C ILE A 61 -1.34 -12.12 1.51
N GLN A 62 -1.86 -13.17 2.16
CA GLN A 62 -2.47 -14.32 1.50
C GLN A 62 -3.97 -14.13 1.23
N LEU A 63 -4.58 -13.06 1.73
CA LEU A 63 -6.01 -12.83 1.59
C LEU A 63 -6.37 -12.34 0.19
N TYR A 64 -7.47 -12.89 -0.32
CA TYR A 64 -8.13 -12.36 -1.51
C TYR A 64 -9.08 -11.20 -1.15
N PRO A 65 -9.53 -10.40 -2.13
CA PRO A 65 -10.41 -9.25 -1.88
C PRO A 65 -11.74 -9.62 -1.20
N GLU A 66 -12.25 -10.83 -1.43
CA GLU A 66 -13.46 -11.35 -0.78
C GLU A 66 -13.21 -11.68 0.70
N GLN A 67 -11.95 -11.82 1.11
CA GLN A 67 -11.52 -12.19 2.45
C GLN A 67 -10.92 -11.02 3.23
N ALA A 68 -11.02 -9.79 2.73
CA ALA A 68 -10.48 -8.59 3.39
C ALA A 68 -10.94 -8.47 4.86
N SER A 69 -12.13 -8.97 5.21
CA SER A 69 -12.67 -8.99 6.58
C SER A 69 -11.85 -9.82 7.56
N GLN A 70 -11.05 -10.76 7.07
CA GLN A 70 -10.14 -11.58 7.86
C GLN A 70 -8.79 -10.90 8.10
N SER A 71 -8.55 -9.75 7.47
CA SER A 71 -7.28 -9.03 7.61
C SER A 71 -7.14 -8.43 9.00
N SER A 72 -6.15 -8.88 9.76
CA SER A 72 -5.88 -8.34 11.09
C SER A 72 -5.38 -6.90 11.02
N GLY A 73 -4.46 -6.60 10.10
CA GLY A 73 -3.99 -5.24 9.86
C GLY A 73 -5.10 -4.35 9.32
N GLY A 74 -5.87 -4.81 8.34
CA GLY A 74 -6.99 -4.08 7.75
C GLY A 74 -8.07 -3.71 8.77
N GLN A 75 -8.48 -4.64 9.61
CA GLN A 75 -9.46 -4.39 10.68
C GLN A 75 -8.96 -3.35 11.69
N ARG A 76 -7.66 -3.38 12.04
CA ARG A 76 -7.08 -2.39 12.96
C ARG A 76 -7.01 -1.00 12.35
N VAL A 77 -6.56 -0.86 11.10
CA VAL A 77 -6.59 0.44 10.40
C VAL A 77 -8.01 0.97 10.33
N ARG A 78 -8.97 0.14 9.90
CA ARG A 78 -10.39 0.49 9.87
C ARG A 78 -10.87 1.02 11.22
N GLN A 79 -10.59 0.28 12.31
CA GLN A 79 -11.00 0.70 13.64
C GLN A 79 -10.37 2.04 14.05
N MET A 80 -9.08 2.25 13.78
CA MET A 80 -8.40 3.51 14.07
C MET A 80 -9.00 4.68 13.28
N VAL A 81 -9.26 4.49 11.97
CA VAL A 81 -9.90 5.50 11.12
C VAL A 81 -11.27 5.89 11.65
N LYS A 82 -12.08 4.90 12.07
CA LYS A 82 -13.40 5.13 12.68
C LYS A 82 -13.30 5.91 13.99
N THR A 83 -12.38 5.50 14.89
CA THR A 83 -12.16 6.20 16.16
C THR A 83 -11.73 7.65 15.94
N LEU A 84 -10.96 7.93 14.89
CA LEU A 84 -10.51 9.28 14.54
C LEU A 84 -11.61 10.13 13.85
N GLY A 85 -12.80 9.58 13.61
CA GLY A 85 -13.93 10.32 13.04
C GLY A 85 -13.69 10.79 11.59
N ALA A 86 -12.97 9.99 10.80
CA ALA A 86 -12.62 10.35 9.44
C ALA A 86 -13.87 10.61 8.58
N LYS A 87 -13.83 11.68 7.77
CA LYS A 87 -14.91 12.09 6.86
C LYS A 87 -14.67 11.61 5.43
N ASP A 88 -15.65 11.86 4.58
CA ASP A 88 -15.92 11.38 3.21
C ASP A 88 -14.79 11.40 2.16
N LYS A 89 -13.53 11.82 2.43
CA LYS A 89 -12.46 11.74 1.42
C LYS A 89 -11.17 11.21 2.02
N LEU A 90 -10.98 9.90 1.89
CA LEU A 90 -9.86 9.19 2.48
C LEU A 90 -8.82 8.83 1.42
N LEU A 91 -7.56 9.12 1.74
CA LEU A 91 -6.40 8.63 1.00
C LEU A 91 -5.53 7.80 1.94
N PHE A 92 -4.96 6.72 1.42
CA PHE A 92 -4.04 5.89 2.17
C PHE A 92 -2.67 5.83 1.50
N ILE A 93 -1.60 5.88 2.31
CA ILE A 93 -0.24 5.60 1.90
C ILE A 93 0.32 4.53 2.82
N GLY A 94 0.28 3.27 2.40
CA GLY A 94 0.85 2.16 3.14
C GLY A 94 2.31 1.93 2.76
N TYR A 95 3.20 1.90 3.75
CA TYR A 95 4.63 1.64 3.55
C TYR A 95 5.01 0.24 4.04
N GLY A 96 5.79 -0.50 3.25
CA GLY A 96 6.21 -1.86 3.61
C GLY A 96 4.99 -2.72 3.93
N SER A 97 4.98 -3.37 5.10
CA SER A 97 3.85 -4.19 5.55
C SER A 97 2.56 -3.40 5.81
N GLY A 98 2.61 -2.08 5.93
CA GLY A 98 1.43 -1.22 6.02
C GLY A 98 0.62 -1.14 4.73
N GLY A 99 1.20 -1.49 3.57
CA GLY A 99 0.52 -1.53 2.27
C GLY A 99 -0.67 -2.49 2.22
N PRO A 100 -0.50 -3.79 2.55
CA PRO A 100 -1.60 -4.73 2.69
C PRO A 100 -2.68 -4.24 3.65
N ALA A 101 -2.29 -3.79 4.84
CA ALA A 101 -3.22 -3.31 5.86
C ALA A 101 -4.05 -2.11 5.35
N ALA A 102 -3.41 -1.14 4.70
CA ALA A 102 -4.08 0.01 4.10
C ALA A 102 -5.11 -0.39 3.04
N TYR A 103 -4.74 -1.30 2.14
CA TYR A 103 -5.63 -1.78 1.09
C TYR A 103 -6.83 -2.54 1.66
N HIS A 104 -6.60 -3.50 2.54
CA HIS A 104 -7.69 -4.27 3.16
C HIS A 104 -8.62 -3.37 3.97
N ALA A 105 -8.08 -2.36 4.65
CA ALA A 105 -8.88 -1.38 5.38
C ALA A 105 -9.73 -0.52 4.45
N ALA A 106 -9.18 -0.09 3.31
CA ALA A 106 -9.93 0.64 2.30
C ALA A 106 -11.15 -0.15 1.82
N GLU A 107 -10.96 -1.44 1.49
CA GLU A 107 -12.09 -2.29 1.09
C GLU A 107 -13.15 -2.42 2.19
N LEU A 108 -12.74 -2.55 3.45
CA LEU A 108 -13.69 -2.68 4.56
C LEU A 108 -14.42 -1.37 4.85
N LEU A 109 -13.72 -0.24 4.83
CA LEU A 109 -14.29 1.08 5.08
C LEU A 109 -15.35 1.42 4.02
N GLU A 110 -15.12 1.11 2.75
CA GLU A 110 -16.14 1.32 1.72
C GLU A 110 -17.30 0.34 1.84
N LYS A 111 -17.01 -0.97 1.94
CA LYS A 111 -18.04 -2.01 1.90
C LYS A 111 -18.90 -2.06 3.17
N GLN A 112 -18.34 -1.72 4.32
CA GLN A 112 -18.99 -1.92 5.63
C GLN A 112 -19.33 -0.61 6.35
N ASP A 113 -18.60 0.48 6.08
CA ASP A 113 -18.79 1.75 6.79
C ASP A 113 -19.25 2.89 5.88
N GLY A 114 -19.35 2.66 4.56
CA GLY A 114 -19.79 3.67 3.60
C GLY A 114 -18.83 4.87 3.46
N CYS A 115 -17.57 4.72 3.88
CA CYS A 115 -16.56 5.76 3.66
C CYS A 115 -16.21 5.85 2.17
N ASP A 116 -15.85 7.04 1.70
CA ASP A 116 -15.35 7.25 0.34
C ASP A 116 -13.81 7.27 0.34
N VAL A 117 -13.24 6.16 -0.13
CA VAL A 117 -11.80 5.95 -0.23
C VAL A 117 -11.35 6.27 -1.65
N ARG A 118 -10.71 7.43 -1.80
CA ARG A 118 -10.31 7.97 -3.09
C ARG A 118 -9.16 7.21 -3.71
N PHE A 119 -8.15 6.85 -2.91
CA PHE A 119 -6.97 6.16 -3.41
C PHE A 119 -6.15 5.47 -2.30
N VAL A 120 -5.48 4.38 -2.65
CA VAL A 120 -4.51 3.68 -1.79
C VAL A 120 -3.17 3.58 -2.52
N VAL A 121 -2.10 4.02 -1.89
CA VAL A 121 -0.73 3.86 -2.38
C VAL A 121 -0.04 2.80 -1.53
N GLN A 122 0.56 1.81 -2.17
CA GLN A 122 1.43 0.81 -1.57
C GLN A 122 2.88 1.11 -1.97
N VAL A 123 3.72 1.48 -1.01
CA VAL A 123 5.12 1.89 -1.23
C VAL A 123 6.06 0.85 -0.63
N GLY A 124 6.88 0.22 -1.48
CA GLY A 124 7.81 -0.82 -1.04
C GLY A 124 7.13 -2.00 -0.34
N SER A 125 5.85 -2.22 -0.64
CA SER A 125 5.00 -3.17 0.07
C SER A 125 5.04 -4.56 -0.55
N PRO A 126 4.73 -5.62 0.22
CA PRO A 126 4.44 -6.91 -0.34
C PRO A 126 3.14 -6.85 -1.17
N LYS A 127 3.09 -7.63 -2.25
CA LYS A 127 1.96 -7.62 -3.18
C LYS A 127 0.77 -8.36 -2.59
N VAL A 128 -0.41 -7.77 -2.67
CA VAL A 128 -1.67 -8.44 -2.36
C VAL A 128 -2.62 -8.39 -3.56
N PRO A 129 -3.48 -9.40 -3.75
CA PRO A 129 -4.52 -9.35 -4.76
C PRO A 129 -5.44 -8.13 -4.55
N ILE A 130 -5.58 -7.30 -5.58
CA ILE A 130 -6.46 -6.13 -5.61
C ILE A 130 -7.79 -6.47 -6.30
N GLY A 131 -8.89 -6.21 -5.61
CA GLY A 131 -10.27 -6.40 -6.09
C GLY A 131 -10.55 -5.53 -7.32
N LEU A 132 -11.39 -6.04 -8.22
CA LEU A 132 -11.67 -5.41 -9.52
C LEU A 132 -12.10 -3.94 -9.37
N GLN A 133 -12.98 -3.68 -8.42
CA GLN A 133 -13.53 -2.35 -8.10
C GLN A 133 -12.53 -1.36 -7.49
N PHE A 134 -11.35 -1.84 -7.08
CA PHE A 134 -10.28 -1.01 -6.52
C PHE A 134 -9.08 -0.86 -7.46
N ARG A 135 -9.01 -1.59 -8.58
CA ARG A 135 -7.80 -1.58 -9.43
C ARG A 135 -7.40 -0.19 -9.89
N SER A 136 -8.36 0.66 -10.27
CA SER A 136 -8.13 2.05 -10.69
C SER A 136 -7.83 3.01 -9.54
N ARG A 137 -7.97 2.57 -8.29
CA ARG A 137 -7.81 3.38 -7.07
C ARG A 137 -6.69 2.86 -6.17
N VAL A 138 -5.86 1.95 -6.68
CA VAL A 138 -4.69 1.44 -5.98
C VAL A 138 -3.46 1.67 -6.84
N GLY A 139 -2.42 2.21 -6.22
CA GLY A 139 -1.10 2.39 -6.82
C GLY A 139 -0.06 1.56 -6.10
N PHE A 140 0.80 0.87 -6.85
CA PHE A 140 1.92 0.10 -6.32
C PHE A 140 3.25 0.71 -6.77
N LEU A 141 4.00 1.23 -5.82
CA LEU A 141 5.31 1.83 -6.02
C LEU A 141 6.39 0.93 -5.44
N THR A 142 7.34 0.52 -6.28
CA THR A 142 8.48 -0.30 -5.87
C THR A 142 9.80 0.31 -6.34
N ARG A 143 10.91 -0.19 -5.80
CA ARG A 143 12.24 0.12 -6.32
C ARG A 143 12.46 -0.60 -7.64
N LYS A 144 13.09 0.07 -8.61
CA LYS A 144 13.51 -0.52 -9.89
C LYS A 144 14.52 -1.65 -9.63
N GLY A 145 14.30 -2.79 -10.27
CA GLY A 145 15.10 -4.00 -10.04
C GLY A 145 14.69 -4.81 -8.81
N HIS A 146 13.84 -4.26 -7.93
CA HIS A 146 13.30 -4.95 -6.76
C HIS A 146 11.93 -5.56 -7.13
N GLY A 147 11.80 -6.89 -7.00
CA GLY A 147 10.67 -7.64 -7.52
C GLY A 147 10.82 -8.11 -8.99
N SER A 148 12.04 -8.05 -9.54
CA SER A 148 12.48 -8.96 -10.60
C SER A 148 12.57 -10.39 -10.01
N GLU A 149 12.55 -11.42 -10.85
CA GLU A 149 12.49 -12.84 -10.48
C GLU A 149 13.64 -13.34 -9.54
N LEU A 150 14.55 -12.46 -9.12
CA LEU A 150 15.79 -12.79 -8.42
C LEU A 150 15.73 -12.71 -6.88
N GLU A 151 14.64 -12.25 -6.27
CA GLU A 151 14.48 -12.34 -4.81
C GLU A 151 13.17 -13.01 -4.40
N PRO A 152 13.14 -14.35 -4.31
CA PRO A 152 11.98 -15.09 -3.85
C PRO A 152 11.89 -15.04 -2.32
N SER A 153 11.57 -13.87 -1.76
CA SER A 153 11.12 -13.82 -0.38
C SER A 153 9.65 -14.25 -0.32
N PRO A 154 9.26 -15.23 0.53
CA PRO A 154 7.87 -15.66 0.67
C PRO A 154 6.94 -14.50 1.05
N TRP A 155 7.51 -13.45 1.64
CA TRP A 155 6.88 -12.21 2.05
C TRP A 155 6.45 -11.31 0.89
N TYR A 156 6.89 -11.51 -0.37
CA TYR A 156 6.52 -10.60 -1.46
C TYR A 156 5.09 -10.75 -1.99
N GLY A 157 4.33 -11.74 -1.52
CA GLY A 157 2.94 -11.96 -1.93
C GLY A 157 2.78 -12.13 -3.46
N GLY A 158 1.61 -11.81 -4.02
CA GLY A 158 1.39 -11.97 -5.47
C GLY A 158 0.08 -11.35 -5.95
N TRP A 159 0.03 -11.06 -7.25
CA TRP A 159 -1.17 -10.60 -7.95
C TRP A 159 -1.85 -11.70 -8.78
N SER A 160 -1.34 -12.94 -8.68
CA SER A 160 -1.80 -14.08 -9.46
C SER A 160 -2.64 -15.02 -8.62
N HIS A 161 -3.51 -15.78 -9.29
CA HIS A 161 -4.20 -16.92 -8.69
C HIS A 161 -3.24 -18.06 -8.32
N ALA A 162 -2.08 -18.13 -8.97
CA ALA A 162 -1.20 -19.30 -8.93
C ALA A 162 -0.52 -19.54 -7.57
N LYS A 163 -0.41 -18.51 -6.71
CA LYS A 163 0.28 -18.67 -5.42
C LYS A 163 -0.47 -19.59 -4.45
N TYR A 164 -1.78 -19.76 -4.62
CA TYR A 164 -2.60 -20.62 -3.74
C TYR A 164 -3.81 -21.19 -4.48
N ARG A 165 -3.63 -22.32 -5.20
CA ARG A 165 -4.55 -23.47 -5.29
C ARG A 165 -4.19 -24.38 -6.47
N PHE A 166 -3.61 -25.53 -6.13
CA PHE A 166 -3.73 -26.76 -6.93
C PHE A 166 -5.13 -27.42 -6.78
N THR A 167 -6.10 -26.74 -6.15
CA THR A 167 -7.36 -27.36 -5.69
C THR A 167 -8.62 -26.62 -6.13
N SER A 168 -8.75 -26.27 -7.41
CA SER A 168 -10.09 -26.00 -7.95
C SER A 168 -10.25 -26.44 -9.39
N HIS A 169 -11.07 -27.46 -9.59
CA HIS A 169 -11.69 -27.91 -10.85
C HIS A 169 -12.55 -26.81 -11.54
N ARG A 170 -12.45 -25.54 -11.12
CA ARG A 170 -13.35 -24.47 -11.52
C ARG A 170 -12.80 -23.61 -12.68
N TYR A 171 -11.49 -23.66 -12.94
CA TYR A 171 -10.86 -23.04 -14.11
C TYR A 171 -9.61 -23.84 -14.50
N PRO A 172 -9.38 -24.16 -15.80
CA PRO A 172 -8.18 -24.86 -16.26
C PRO A 172 -6.94 -23.95 -16.13
N GLY A 173 -6.45 -23.82 -14.90
CA GLY A 173 -5.54 -22.77 -14.42
C GLY A 173 -4.05 -23.00 -14.69
N LEU A 174 -3.66 -23.98 -15.48
CA LEU A 174 -2.24 -24.20 -15.82
C LEU A 174 -1.78 -23.34 -17.01
N LEU A 175 -2.65 -23.10 -18.00
CA LEU A 175 -2.30 -22.35 -19.21
C LEU A 175 -2.61 -20.84 -19.12
N PHE A 176 -3.57 -20.44 -18.29
CA PHE A 176 -3.87 -19.02 -18.06
C PHE A 176 -2.79 -18.33 -17.21
N ASN A 177 -2.13 -19.09 -16.33
CA ASN A 177 -1.16 -18.59 -15.34
C ASN A 177 0.30 -18.50 -15.85
N SER A 178 0.64 -19.16 -16.97
CA SER A 178 1.96 -19.03 -17.61
C SER A 178 2.09 -17.74 -18.44
N ARG A 179 0.97 -17.11 -18.78
CA ARG A 179 0.93 -15.82 -19.49
C ARG A 179 0.98 -14.66 -18.49
N GLU A 180 1.63 -13.56 -18.88
CA GLU A 180 1.75 -12.33 -18.07
C GLU A 180 0.38 -11.81 -17.57
N GLN A 181 -0.67 -12.02 -18.36
CA GLN A 181 -2.07 -11.70 -18.02
C GLN A 181 -2.58 -12.44 -16.76
N GLY A 182 -2.23 -13.72 -16.56
CA GLY A 182 -2.61 -14.45 -15.35
C GLY A 182 -1.79 -14.04 -14.12
N ARG A 183 -0.51 -13.68 -14.32
CA ARG A 183 0.38 -13.20 -13.26
C ARG A 183 -0.03 -11.85 -12.68
N ARG A 184 -0.65 -11.01 -13.50
CA ARG A 184 -1.10 -9.65 -13.15
C ARG A 184 -2.61 -9.54 -13.06
N PHE A 185 -3.35 -10.65 -12.96
CA PHE A 185 -4.80 -10.59 -12.92
C PHE A 185 -5.24 -9.62 -11.83
N TYR A 186 -4.89 -9.83 -10.57
CA TYR A 186 -5.23 -8.93 -9.46
C TYR A 186 -4.26 -7.77 -9.25
N ALA A 187 -3.53 -7.35 -10.28
CA ALA A 187 -2.63 -6.23 -10.15
C ALA A 187 -3.42 -4.90 -10.09
N PRO A 188 -2.93 -3.90 -9.35
CA PRO A 188 -3.45 -2.55 -9.47
C PRO A 188 -3.21 -2.00 -10.88
N GLN A 189 -4.05 -1.04 -11.30
CA GLN A 189 -3.89 -0.37 -12.58
C GLN A 189 -2.65 0.53 -12.59
N HIS A 190 -2.34 1.16 -11.44
CA HIS A 190 -1.20 2.05 -11.32
C HIS A 190 -0.01 1.29 -10.72
N ILE A 191 1.02 1.08 -11.52
CA ILE A 191 2.27 0.44 -11.08
C ILE A 191 3.42 1.32 -11.54
N SER A 192 4.33 1.66 -10.62
CA SER A 192 5.53 2.41 -10.93
C SER A 192 6.74 1.81 -10.21
N ALA A 193 7.89 1.88 -10.89
CA ALA A 193 9.17 1.47 -10.33
C ALA A 193 10.15 2.64 -10.42
N ILE A 194 10.71 3.05 -9.28
CA ILE A 194 11.64 4.18 -9.21
C ILE A 194 13.03 3.75 -8.76
N ASP A 195 14.05 4.45 -9.25
CA ASP A 195 15.43 4.17 -8.87
C ASP A 195 15.70 4.82 -7.50
N ILE A 196 15.78 3.98 -6.46
CA ILE A 196 16.06 4.36 -5.06
C ILE A 196 17.55 4.13 -4.78
N SER A 197 18.19 5.12 -4.16
CA SER A 197 19.60 5.06 -3.74
C SER A 197 19.72 5.17 -2.23
N GLY A 198 20.85 4.71 -1.68
CA GLY A 198 21.09 4.65 -0.24
C GLY A 198 21.35 3.23 0.25
N PRO A 199 22.01 3.07 1.42
CA PRO A 199 22.22 1.77 2.06
C PRO A 199 20.91 1.13 2.51
N GLU A 200 19.90 1.95 2.85
CA GLU A 200 18.58 1.50 3.28
C GLU A 200 17.53 1.79 2.20
N LEU A 201 16.45 0.98 2.17
CA LEU A 201 15.32 1.17 1.25
C LEU A 201 14.41 2.34 1.71
N ASN A 202 14.95 3.55 1.86
CA ASN A 202 14.18 4.71 2.32
C ASN A 202 13.62 5.54 1.14
N TYR A 203 12.35 5.29 0.82
CA TYR A 203 11.62 5.99 -0.26
C TYR A 203 11.36 7.47 0.03
N PHE A 204 11.47 7.90 1.30
CA PHE A 204 11.12 9.25 1.74
C PHE A 204 12.35 10.07 2.16
N SER A 205 13.55 9.56 1.87
CA SER A 205 14.80 10.25 2.16
C SER A 205 14.96 11.50 1.28
N PRO A 206 15.13 12.70 1.88
CA PRO A 206 15.38 13.93 1.13
C PRO A 206 16.85 14.06 0.70
N SER A 207 17.77 13.40 1.41
CA SER A 207 19.22 13.47 1.18
C SER A 207 19.75 12.40 0.25
N GLU A 208 19.06 11.25 0.15
CA GLU A 208 19.45 10.18 -0.75
C GLU A 208 18.77 10.31 -2.11
N GLY A 209 19.45 9.90 -3.17
CA GLY A 209 18.94 9.94 -4.54
C GLY A 209 19.98 9.54 -5.57
N LYS A 210 19.56 9.48 -6.83
CA LYS A 210 20.45 9.24 -7.97
C LYS A 210 20.32 10.43 -8.91
N GLY A 211 21.45 11.03 -9.26
CA GLY A 211 21.49 12.28 -10.02
C GLY A 211 21.05 13.47 -9.14
N THR A 212 20.25 14.36 -9.70
CA THR A 212 19.81 15.61 -9.03
C THR A 212 18.48 15.49 -8.28
N VAL A 213 17.85 14.31 -8.27
CA VAL A 213 16.51 14.12 -7.70
C VAL A 213 16.57 13.12 -6.54
N SER A 214 16.09 13.56 -5.36
CA SER A 214 16.01 12.74 -4.15
C SER A 214 14.99 11.61 -4.26
N ASN A 215 15.13 10.57 -3.42
CA ASN A 215 14.16 9.50 -3.27
C ASN A 215 12.78 10.07 -2.93
N LEU A 216 12.72 11.02 -1.98
CA LEU A 216 11.49 11.72 -1.61
C LEU A 216 10.82 12.38 -2.82
N ALA A 217 11.58 13.15 -3.62
CA ALA A 217 11.01 13.85 -4.76
C ALA A 217 10.46 12.89 -5.82
N LYS A 218 11.17 11.79 -6.12
CA LYS A 218 10.69 10.74 -7.03
C LYS A 218 9.41 10.09 -6.52
N THR A 219 9.41 9.64 -5.27
CA THR A 219 8.27 9.01 -4.61
C THR A 219 7.06 9.94 -4.59
N MET A 220 7.27 11.18 -4.16
CA MET A 220 6.23 12.19 -4.05
C MET A 220 5.59 12.52 -5.40
N ASN A 221 6.38 12.63 -6.46
CA ASN A 221 5.85 12.91 -7.80
C ASN A 221 4.92 11.80 -8.30
N VAL A 222 5.27 10.53 -8.04
CA VAL A 222 4.40 9.40 -8.39
C VAL A 222 3.11 9.44 -7.57
N ILE A 223 3.21 9.60 -6.25
CA ILE A 223 2.04 9.66 -5.35
C ILE A 223 1.12 10.82 -5.73
N TRP A 224 1.69 12.00 -5.99
CA TRP A 224 0.92 13.20 -6.34
C TRP A 224 0.14 13.01 -7.64
N ASN A 225 0.78 12.45 -8.67
CA ASN A 225 0.13 12.19 -9.94
C ASN A 225 -1.08 11.24 -9.77
N TRP A 226 -0.92 10.19 -8.96
CA TRP A 226 -2.02 9.27 -8.66
C TRP A 226 -3.15 9.91 -7.86
N PHE A 227 -2.85 10.77 -6.88
CA PHE A 227 -3.87 11.54 -6.16
C PHE A 227 -4.59 12.52 -7.08
N GLN A 228 -3.91 13.13 -8.05
CA GLN A 228 -4.54 14.00 -9.04
C GLN A 228 -5.48 13.24 -9.97
N THR A 229 -5.19 11.98 -10.30
CA THR A 229 -6.12 11.14 -11.09
C THR A 229 -7.34 10.70 -10.30
N ALA A 230 -7.24 10.56 -8.97
CA ALA A 230 -8.34 10.12 -8.11
C ALA A 230 -9.39 11.22 -7.82
N ASP A 231 -9.03 12.49 -8.04
CA ASP A 231 -9.89 13.65 -7.81
C ASP A 231 -10.67 14.09 -9.06
N LYS A 232 -10.43 13.46 -10.22
CA LYS A 232 -11.19 13.67 -11.47
C LYS A 232 -12.37 12.73 -11.54
#